data_AF-A0A7R9LV40-F1
#
_entry.id   AF-A0A7R9LV40-F1
#
_cell.length_a   1.000
_cell.length_b   1.000
_cell.length_c   1.000
_cell.angle_alpha   90.00
_cell.angle_beta   90.00
_cell.angle_gamma   90.00
#
_symmetry.space_group_name_H-M   'P 1'
#
loop_
_entity.id
_entity.type
_entity.pdbx_description
1 polymer ?
#
loop_
_entity_poly.entity_id
_entity_poly.type
_entity_poly.pdbx_seq_one_letter_code
_entity_poly.pdbx_strand_id
1 'polypeptide(L)'
;IHAREWIAPSTALFIANKLITSTDIEIKNLLNVYDFYIMPSANPDGYEYSRTSDRMWRKTRSNNPSFWGLFCRGVDPNRNYGFHWGSAGSSSYPCSETYHGKAPFSEPETKAISDYILSKKDNIKMYIAMHSYSQFILTP
;
A
#
# COMPACT_ATOMS: atom_id res chain seq x y z
N ILE A 1 -2.28 1.74 -1.77
CA ILE A 1 -1.27 0.72 -2.13
C ILE A 1 -1.60 0.00 -3.45
N HIS A 2 -2.87 -0.30 -3.74
CA HIS A 2 -3.27 -0.66 -5.11
C HIS A 2 -3.43 0.60 -5.97
N ALA A 3 -2.93 0.55 -7.20
CA ALA A 3 -2.79 1.71 -8.07
C ALA A 3 -4.12 2.37 -8.47
N ARG A 4 -5.12 1.58 -8.89
CA ARG A 4 -6.44 2.06 -9.34
C ARG A 4 -7.33 2.69 -8.27
N GLU A 5 -6.97 2.55 -6.99
CA GLU A 5 -7.78 2.97 -5.84
C GLU A 5 -7.53 4.45 -5.50
N TRP A 6 -7.82 5.35 -6.44
CA TRP A 6 -7.42 6.76 -6.39
C TRP A 6 -7.98 7.57 -5.21
N ILE A 7 -9.08 7.12 -4.59
CA ILE A 7 -9.61 7.79 -3.41
C ILE A 7 -8.69 7.65 -2.20
N ALA A 8 -7.93 6.54 -2.08
CA ALA A 8 -7.03 6.31 -0.95
C ALA A 8 -5.92 7.38 -0.82
N PRO A 9 -5.11 7.69 -1.86
CA PRO A 9 -4.12 8.77 -1.79
C PRO A 9 -4.76 10.15 -1.57
N SER A 10 -5.91 10.43 -2.20
CA SER A 10 -6.64 11.69 -1.99
C SER A 10 -7.09 11.86 -0.54
N THR A 11 -7.64 10.81 0.08
CA THR A 11 -8.04 10.81 1.49
C THR A 11 -6.83 10.95 2.41
N ALA A 12 -5.70 10.30 2.12
CA ALA A 12 -4.47 10.48 2.89
C ALA A 12 -3.99 11.94 2.91
N LEU A 13 -3.99 12.60 1.75
CA LEU A 13 -3.63 14.02 1.64
C LEU A 13 -4.64 14.93 2.34
N PHE A 14 -5.93 14.60 2.25
CA PHE A 14 -6.98 15.34 2.98
C PHE A 14 -6.77 15.25 4.51
N ILE A 15 -6.47 14.06 5.03
CA ILE A 15 -6.16 13.85 6.45
C ILE A 15 -4.92 14.66 6.84
N ALA A 16 -3.84 14.58 6.06
CA ALA A 16 -2.62 15.34 6.33
C ALA A 16 -2.91 16.85 6.40
N ASN A 17 -3.66 17.38 5.42
CA ASN A 17 -4.07 18.78 5.43
C ASN A 17 -4.92 19.11 6.66
N LYS A 18 -5.90 18.26 7.02
CA LYS A 18 -6.73 18.47 8.21
C LYS A 18 -5.94 18.49 9.50
N LEU A 19 -4.96 17.60 9.67
CA LEU A 19 -4.09 17.61 10.84
C LEU A 19 -3.29 18.92 10.93
N ILE A 20 -2.79 19.44 9.81
CA ILE A 20 -1.96 20.65 9.80
C ILE A 20 -2.79 21.93 9.97
N THR A 21 -3.98 22.02 9.37
CA THR A 21 -4.74 23.28 9.30
C THR A 21 -5.87 23.38 10.32
N SER A 22 -6.18 22.33 11.08
CA SER A 22 -7.34 22.35 11.97
C SER A 22 -7.14 23.26 13.18
N THR A 23 -8.18 24.00 13.53
CA THR A 23 -8.29 24.75 14.79
C THR A 23 -8.98 23.94 15.90
N ASP A 24 -9.54 22.77 15.56
CA ASP A 24 -10.23 21.86 16.46
C ASP A 24 -9.33 21.42 17.62
N ILE A 25 -9.83 21.56 18.85
CA ILE A 25 -9.10 21.23 20.06
C ILE A 25 -8.81 19.73 20.18
N GLU A 26 -9.69 18.86 19.68
CA GLU A 26 -9.48 17.41 19.73
C GLU A 26 -8.33 16.99 18.81
N ILE A 27 -8.27 17.55 17.59
CA ILE A 27 -7.16 17.29 16.65
C ILE A 27 -5.85 17.81 17.23
N LYS A 28 -5.84 19.00 17.84
CA LYS A 28 -4.63 19.55 18.50
C LYS A 28 -4.19 18.69 19.66
N ASN A 29 -5.12 18.21 20.49
CA ASN A 29 -4.81 17.30 21.59
C ASN A 29 -4.22 15.98 21.09
N LEU A 30 -4.72 15.44 19.98
CA LEU A 30 -4.13 14.25 19.34
C LEU A 30 -2.69 14.50 18.90
N LEU A 31 -2.42 15.64 18.25
CA LEU A 31 -1.07 15.99 17.77
C LEU A 31 -0.08 16.29 18.89
N ASN A 32 -0.54 16.64 20.08
CA ASN A 32 0.32 16.80 21.26
C ASN A 32 0.78 15.46 21.86
N VAL A 33 0.10 14.36 21.53
CA VAL A 33 0.33 13.03 22.12
C VAL A 33 0.89 12.03 21.11
N TYR A 34 0.54 12.17 19.83
CA TYR A 34 0.88 11.21 18.79
C TYR A 34 1.58 11.86 17.59
N ASP A 35 2.59 11.16 17.09
CA ASP A 35 3.15 11.40 15.77
C ASP A 35 2.31 10.68 14.69
N PHE A 36 1.98 11.40 13.61
CA PHE A 36 1.29 10.84 12.45
C PHE A 36 2.27 10.66 11.29
N TYR A 37 2.51 9.40 10.91
CA TYR A 37 3.29 9.04 9.74
C TYR A 37 2.36 8.74 8.57
N ILE A 38 2.27 9.66 7.60
CA ILE A 38 1.34 9.53 6.46
C ILE A 38 2.13 9.28 5.17
N MET A 39 1.84 8.16 4.51
CA MET A 39 2.37 7.83 3.18
C MET A 39 1.22 7.88 2.15
N PRO A 40 1.08 8.98 1.40
CA PRO A 40 -0.03 9.14 0.46
C PRO A 40 -0.03 8.09 -0.66
N SER A 41 1.16 7.74 -1.18
CA SER A 41 1.31 6.72 -2.22
C SER A 41 2.33 5.67 -1.84
N ALA A 42 1.84 4.45 -1.61
CA ALA A 42 2.65 3.27 -1.29
C ALA A 42 3.04 2.44 -2.54
N ASN A 43 2.59 2.85 -3.73
CA ASN A 43 2.88 2.21 -5.02
C ASN A 43 2.95 3.30 -6.10
N PRO A 44 4.00 4.13 -6.10
CA PRO A 44 4.10 5.29 -6.98
C PRO A 44 4.11 4.89 -8.46
N ASP A 45 4.86 3.84 -8.83
CA ASP A 45 4.95 3.39 -10.22
C ASP A 45 3.61 2.87 -10.76
N GLY A 46 2.93 2.05 -9.96
CA GLY A 46 1.60 1.56 -10.32
C GLY A 46 0.60 2.71 -10.41
N TYR A 47 0.62 3.64 -9.45
CA TYR A 47 -0.26 4.80 -9.45
C TYR A 47 -0.06 5.63 -10.73
N GLU A 48 1.19 5.92 -11.10
CA GLU A 48 1.49 6.65 -12.34
C GLU A 48 0.98 5.92 -13.58
N TYR A 49 1.26 4.63 -13.68
CA TYR A 49 0.79 3.81 -14.78
C TYR A 49 -0.74 3.81 -14.89
N SER A 50 -1.45 3.91 -13.77
CA SER A 50 -2.90 4.04 -13.77
C SER A 50 -3.40 5.40 -14.28
N ARG A 51 -2.58 6.44 -14.22
CA ARG A 51 -2.92 7.77 -14.77
C ARG A 51 -2.61 7.85 -16.26
N THR A 52 -1.52 7.22 -16.71
CA THR A 52 -0.98 7.43 -18.06
C THR A 52 -1.31 6.32 -19.05
N SER A 53 -1.64 5.12 -18.59
CA SER A 53 -1.68 3.94 -19.49
C SER A 53 -2.88 3.04 -19.22
N ASP A 54 -3.03 2.49 -18.02
CA ASP A 54 -4.13 1.58 -17.69
C ASP A 54 -4.79 1.97 -16.37
N ARG A 55 -5.93 2.65 -16.47
CA ARG A 55 -6.70 3.11 -15.31
C ARG A 55 -7.06 2.01 -14.33
N MET A 56 -7.17 0.75 -14.78
CA MET A 56 -7.54 -0.39 -13.94
C MET A 56 -6.35 -1.15 -13.37
N TRP A 57 -5.13 -0.66 -13.58
CA TRP A 57 -3.92 -1.26 -13.03
C TRP A 57 -3.95 -1.32 -11.50
N ARG A 58 -3.57 -2.47 -10.93
CA ARG A 58 -3.61 -2.72 -9.48
C ARG A 58 -2.22 -2.84 -8.86
N LYS A 59 -1.34 -3.57 -9.54
CA LYS A 59 -0.06 -4.10 -9.04
C LYS A 59 1.06 -3.05 -9.01
N THR A 60 2.24 -3.44 -8.53
CA THR A 60 3.50 -2.70 -8.77
C THR A 60 3.87 -2.73 -10.26
N ARG A 61 5.04 -2.20 -10.63
CA ARG A 61 5.57 -2.22 -12.01
C ARG A 61 6.88 -2.99 -12.18
N SER A 62 7.22 -3.82 -11.19
CA SER A 62 8.41 -4.66 -11.24
C SER A 62 8.41 -5.60 -12.46
N ASN A 63 9.61 -5.83 -12.99
CA ASN A 63 9.81 -6.84 -14.02
C ASN A 63 9.86 -8.23 -13.37
N ASN A 64 9.23 -9.22 -14.00
CA ASN A 64 9.39 -10.61 -13.61
C ASN A 64 10.36 -11.28 -14.61
N PRO A 65 11.45 -11.94 -14.17
CA PRO A 65 12.39 -12.56 -15.10
C PRO A 65 11.94 -13.96 -15.58
N SER A 66 10.69 -14.36 -15.28
CA SER A 66 10.08 -15.55 -15.89
C SER A 66 9.63 -15.26 -17.33
N PHE A 67 9.43 -16.31 -18.15
CA PHE A 67 8.86 -16.17 -19.49
C PHE A 67 7.56 -15.35 -19.49
N TRP A 68 6.69 -15.59 -18.50
CA TRP A 68 5.46 -14.83 -18.30
C TRP A 68 5.70 -13.36 -17.96
N GLY A 69 6.85 -13.02 -17.38
CA GLY A 69 7.20 -11.66 -17.03
C GLY A 69 7.51 -10.72 -18.20
N LEU A 70 7.72 -11.29 -19.39
CA LEU A 70 7.72 -10.52 -20.65
C LEU A 70 6.34 -9.93 -20.96
N PHE A 71 5.27 -10.60 -20.51
CA PHE A 71 3.88 -10.21 -20.77
C PHE A 71 3.18 -9.62 -19.53
N CYS A 72 3.62 -10.01 -18.34
CA CYS A 72 2.93 -9.77 -17.09
C CYS A 72 3.87 -9.12 -16.08
N ARG A 73 3.60 -7.85 -15.79
CA ARG A 73 4.40 -7.06 -14.85
C ARG A 73 3.72 -6.91 -13.51
N GLY A 74 4.54 -6.64 -12.50
CA GLY A 74 4.09 -6.28 -11.16
C GLY A 74 3.61 -7.44 -10.31
N VAL A 75 3.68 -7.19 -9.02
CA VAL A 75 3.21 -8.03 -7.92
C VAL A 75 2.05 -7.30 -7.23
N ASP A 76 1.11 -8.05 -6.67
CA ASP A 76 0.11 -7.47 -5.76
C ASP A 76 0.83 -7.11 -4.43
N PRO A 77 1.04 -5.81 -4.15
CA PRO A 77 1.78 -5.41 -2.95
C PRO A 77 1.05 -5.83 -1.66
N ASN A 78 -0.27 -6.02 -1.68
CA ASN A 78 -1.03 -6.49 -0.52
C ASN A 78 -1.11 -8.03 -0.42
N ARG A 79 -0.28 -8.74 -1.20
CA ARG A 79 0.01 -10.18 -1.05
C ARG A 79 1.50 -10.45 -0.86
N ASN A 80 2.31 -9.41 -0.79
CA ASN A 80 3.77 -9.51 -0.75
C ASN A 80 4.37 -9.33 0.66
N TYR A 81 3.55 -9.25 1.71
CA TYR A 81 4.04 -9.18 3.10
C TYR A 81 4.41 -10.58 3.64
N GLY A 82 5.24 -10.63 4.68
CA GLY A 82 5.70 -11.88 5.30
C GLY A 82 4.66 -12.68 6.09
N PHE A 83 3.48 -12.11 6.36
CA PHE A 83 2.41 -12.78 7.10
C PHE A 83 1.60 -13.69 6.17
N HIS A 84 1.59 -15.00 6.45
CA HIS A 84 0.90 -16.01 5.62
C HIS A 84 1.21 -15.88 4.11
N TRP A 85 2.46 -15.59 3.76
CA TRP A 85 2.85 -15.41 2.36
C TRP A 85 2.59 -16.68 1.54
N GLY A 86 1.99 -16.53 0.36
CA GLY A 86 1.65 -17.65 -0.53
C GLY A 86 0.47 -18.52 -0.05
N SER A 87 -0.30 -18.08 0.95
CA SER A 87 -1.49 -18.81 1.42
C SER A 87 -2.70 -18.64 0.48
N ALA A 88 -3.80 -19.30 0.85
CA ALA A 88 -5.10 -19.12 0.20
C ALA A 88 -5.48 -17.63 0.06
N GLY A 89 -6.06 -17.26 -1.09
CA GLY A 89 -6.39 -15.87 -1.43
C GLY A 89 -5.27 -15.11 -2.17
N SER A 90 -4.19 -15.79 -2.53
CA SER A 90 -3.10 -15.28 -3.38
C SER A 90 -2.83 -16.21 -4.57
N SER A 91 -1.98 -15.79 -5.52
CA SER A 91 -1.63 -16.61 -6.69
C SER A 91 -0.12 -16.61 -6.94
N SER A 92 0.41 -17.76 -7.37
CA SER A 92 1.79 -17.90 -7.85
C SER A 92 1.94 -17.60 -9.35
N TYR A 93 0.83 -17.37 -10.07
CA TYR A 93 0.84 -17.06 -11.49
C TYR A 93 1.12 -15.57 -11.74
N PRO A 94 2.21 -15.19 -12.43
CA PRO A 94 2.61 -13.78 -12.60
C PRO A 94 1.56 -12.84 -13.22
N CYS A 95 0.68 -13.38 -14.06
CA CYS A 95 -0.37 -12.59 -14.72
C CYS A 95 -1.62 -12.42 -13.86
N SER A 96 -1.69 -13.06 -12.70
CA SER A 96 -2.78 -12.82 -11.75
C SER A 96 -2.70 -11.41 -11.16
N GLU A 97 -3.87 -10.82 -10.93
CA GLU A 97 -4.06 -9.58 -10.17
C GLU A 97 -3.67 -9.72 -8.70
N THR A 98 -3.64 -10.95 -8.18
CA THR A 98 -3.27 -11.31 -6.80
C THR A 98 -1.94 -12.05 -6.72
N TYR A 99 -1.07 -11.87 -7.72
CA TYR A 99 0.26 -12.47 -7.75
C TYR A 99 1.08 -12.04 -6.53
N HIS A 100 1.53 -12.99 -5.69
CA HIS A 100 2.18 -12.70 -4.41
C HIS A 100 3.69 -12.39 -4.51
N GLY A 101 4.26 -12.42 -5.72
CA GLY A 101 5.69 -12.24 -5.93
C GLY A 101 6.49 -13.52 -5.68
N LYS A 102 7.81 -13.43 -5.76
CA LYS A 102 8.71 -14.59 -5.67
C LYS A 102 9.10 -14.99 -4.26
N ALA A 103 9.02 -14.03 -3.35
CA ALA A 103 9.33 -14.16 -1.94
C ALA A 103 8.53 -13.07 -1.20
N PRO A 104 8.32 -13.20 0.12
CA PRO A 104 7.86 -12.08 0.92
C PRO A 104 8.84 -10.90 0.77
N PHE A 105 8.29 -9.70 0.67
CA PHE A 105 9.01 -8.44 0.48
C PHE A 105 9.92 -8.43 -0.76
N SER A 106 9.49 -9.10 -1.83
CA SER A 106 10.18 -9.04 -3.13
C SER A 106 10.09 -7.66 -3.78
N GLU A 107 9.05 -6.89 -3.46
CA GLU A 107 8.85 -5.55 -4.00
C GLU A 107 9.55 -4.51 -3.13
N PRO A 108 10.35 -3.59 -3.71
CA PRO A 108 11.06 -2.57 -2.94
C PRO A 108 10.13 -1.67 -2.14
N GLU A 109 8.91 -1.42 -2.62
CA GLU A 109 7.91 -0.61 -1.92
C GLU A 109 7.45 -1.29 -0.63
N THR A 110 7.08 -2.57 -0.69
CA THR A 110 6.65 -3.31 0.51
C THR A 110 7.79 -3.54 1.48
N LYS A 111 9.01 -3.78 0.97
CA LYS A 111 10.22 -3.88 1.77
C LYS A 111 10.50 -2.57 2.52
N ALA A 112 10.46 -1.43 1.83
CA ALA A 112 10.70 -0.13 2.46
C ALA A 112 9.68 0.19 3.55
N ILE A 113 8.39 -0.11 3.32
CA ILE A 113 7.34 0.07 4.32
C ILE A 113 7.60 -0.83 5.54
N SER A 114 7.92 -2.10 5.31
CA SER A 114 8.23 -3.06 6.37
C SER A 114 9.44 -2.61 7.21
N ASP A 115 10.55 -2.29 6.54
CA ASP A 115 11.78 -1.86 7.20
C ASP A 115 11.56 -0.59 8.04
N TYR A 116 10.79 0.36 7.52
CA TYR A 116 10.43 1.59 8.25
C TYR A 116 9.58 1.29 9.49
N ILE A 117 8.51 0.51 9.36
CA ILE A 117 7.63 0.15 10.47
C ILE A 117 8.41 -0.61 11.54
N LEU A 118 9.25 -1.57 11.14
CA LEU A 118 10.06 -2.36 12.06
C LEU A 118 11.09 -1.49 12.80
N SER A 119 11.67 -0.47 12.14
CA SER A 119 12.56 0.50 12.79
C SER A 119 11.90 1.35 13.88
N LYS A 120 10.56 1.42 13.87
CA LYS A 120 9.73 2.19 14.82
C LYS A 120 8.77 1.31 15.61
N LYS A 121 8.94 -0.01 15.61
CA LYS A 121 7.95 -0.98 16.12
C LYS A 121 7.50 -0.73 17.56
N ASP A 122 8.39 -0.23 18.42
CA ASP A 122 8.07 0.01 19.83
C ASP A 122 7.20 1.27 20.04
N ASN A 123 7.22 2.18 19.06
CA ASN A 123 6.52 3.46 19.09
C ASN A 123 5.22 3.44 18.28
N ILE A 124 5.11 2.61 17.25
CA ILE A 124 3.88 2.50 16.44
C ILE A 124 2.78 1.82 17.28
N LYS A 125 1.69 2.55 17.53
CA LYS A 125 0.52 2.05 18.29
C LYS A 125 -0.65 1.59 17.39
N MET A 126 -0.68 2.08 16.15
CA MET A 126 -1.75 1.78 15.19
C MET A 126 -1.21 1.81 13.76
N TYR A 127 -1.69 0.91 12.92
CA TYR A 127 -1.43 0.89 11.48
C TYR A 127 -2.76 0.89 10.72
N ILE A 128 -2.92 1.83 9.78
CA ILE A 128 -4.11 1.94 8.94
C ILE A 128 -3.66 1.87 7.48
N ALA A 129 -4.10 0.83 6.77
CA ALA A 129 -3.97 0.73 5.33
C ALA A 129 -5.29 1.11 4.65
N MET A 130 -5.28 2.22 3.90
CA MET A 130 -6.47 2.68 3.18
C MET A 130 -6.59 2.02 1.81
N HIS A 131 -7.81 1.56 1.53
CA HIS A 131 -8.19 0.86 0.30
C HIS A 131 -9.58 1.29 -0.18
N SER A 132 -9.92 0.92 -1.42
CA SER A 132 -11.28 1.06 -1.95
C SER A 132 -11.62 -0.07 -2.93
N TYR A 133 -12.88 -0.44 -3.14
CA TYR A 133 -14.11 0.11 -2.59
C TYR A 133 -14.70 -0.83 -1.50
N SER A 134 -16.02 -0.80 -1.32
CA SER A 134 -16.85 -1.71 -0.49
C SER A 134 -17.24 -1.23 0.91
N GLN A 135 -16.73 -0.09 1.36
CA GLN A 135 -17.13 0.53 2.65
C GLN A 135 -16.94 -0.41 3.86
N PHE A 136 -15.80 -1.07 3.95
CA PHE A 136 -15.46 -1.95 5.06
C PHE A 136 -14.35 -1.38 5.94
N ILE A 137 -14.45 -1.68 7.23
CA ILE A 137 -13.35 -1.60 8.20
C ILE A 137 -12.99 -3.04 8.54
N LEU A 138 -11.76 -3.43 8.25
CA LEU A 138 -11.27 -4.79 8.46
C LEU A 138 -10.17 -4.78 9.51
N THR A 139 -10.20 -5.77 10.40
CA THR A 139 -9.13 -6.07 11.36
C THR A 139 -8.61 -7.49 11.10
N PRO A 140 -7.38 -7.83 11.54
CA PRO A 140 -6.86 -9.20 11.45
C PRO A 140 -7.77 -10.24 12.10
#